data_AF-A0A1M6WLU8-F1
#
_entry.id   AF-A0A1M6WLU8-F1
#
_cell.length_a   1.000
_cell.length_b   1.000
_cell.length_c   1.000
_cell.angle_alpha   90.00
_cell.angle_beta   90.00
_cell.angle_gamma   90.00
#
_symmetry.space_group_name_H-M   'P 1'
#
loop_
_entity.id
_entity.type
_entity.pdbx_description
1 polymer ?
#
loop_
_entity_poly.entity_id
_entity_poly.type
_entity_poly.pdbx_seq_one_letter_code
_entity_poly.pdbx_strand_id
1 'polypeptide(L)'
;MNADDKFQQLWRSRKTAPAPDIKALLEKAAKVKGAVKRKLILSYVLLIATIFWACYIVAMSRPKMITTWIGVALAIMAILLYLASSAGLIKQLFAKGQEEVPVQEYLQNMLQIREKQRYLQRGILNAYFILLFSGLALYMIEYTSHLSITTTLMIYGAVTVWGLINWFYFRKKAIAKQEQSLGAVISKLEAVIADTKD
;
A
#
# COMPACT_ATOMS: atom_id res chain seq x y z
N MET A 1 -34.28 -47.34 9.44
CA MET A 1 -33.69 -46.04 9.86
C MET A 1 -34.76 -44.99 9.66
N ASN A 2 -35.28 -44.43 10.75
CA ASN A 2 -36.37 -43.46 10.70
C ASN A 2 -35.85 -42.07 10.32
N ALA A 3 -36.72 -41.26 9.71
CA ALA A 3 -36.39 -39.89 9.32
C ALA A 3 -35.88 -39.07 10.52
N ASP A 4 -36.43 -39.30 11.71
CA ASP A 4 -36.05 -38.64 12.96
C ASP A 4 -34.62 -38.94 13.39
N ASP A 5 -34.12 -40.16 13.16
CA ASP A 5 -32.72 -40.52 13.43
C ASP A 5 -31.76 -39.76 12.51
N LYS A 6 -32.18 -39.56 11.25
CA LYS A 6 -31.41 -38.80 10.25
C LYS A 6 -31.42 -37.31 10.59
N PHE A 7 -32.54 -36.77 11.07
CA PHE A 7 -32.62 -35.39 11.57
C PHE A 7 -31.76 -35.19 12.82
N GLN A 8 -31.78 -36.12 13.78
CA GLN A 8 -30.91 -36.03 14.95
C GLN A 8 -29.43 -36.17 14.60
N GLN A 9 -29.07 -37.02 13.64
CA GLN A 9 -27.69 -37.09 13.13
C GLN A 9 -27.27 -35.79 12.45
N LEU A 10 -28.11 -35.23 11.57
CA LEU A 10 -27.86 -33.94 10.91
C LEU A 10 -27.72 -32.78 11.92
N TRP A 11 -28.55 -32.79 12.98
CA TRP A 11 -28.51 -31.81 14.07
C TRP A 11 -27.26 -31.95 14.95
N ARG A 12 -26.84 -33.18 15.26
CA ARG A 12 -25.58 -33.46 15.99
C ARG A 12 -24.35 -33.13 15.15
N SER A 13 -24.41 -33.30 13.82
CA SER A 13 -23.34 -32.87 12.90
C SER A 13 -23.27 -31.35 12.68
N ARG A 14 -24.33 -30.58 12.95
CA ARG A 14 -24.28 -29.10 12.97
C ARG A 14 -23.73 -28.52 14.27
N LYS A 15 -23.88 -29.21 15.41
CA LYS A 15 -23.35 -28.77 16.72
C LYS A 15 -21.82 -28.86 16.87
N THR A 16 -21.12 -29.32 15.83
CA THR A 16 -19.66 -29.48 15.81
C THR A 16 -18.96 -28.64 14.75
N ALA A 17 -19.58 -27.55 14.30
CA ALA A 17 -18.78 -26.43 13.82
C ALA A 17 -18.24 -25.73 15.08
N PRO A 18 -16.92 -25.78 15.36
CA PRO A 18 -16.39 -24.99 16.46
C PRO A 18 -16.74 -23.54 16.14
N ALA A 19 -17.40 -22.85 17.08
CA ALA A 19 -17.71 -21.43 16.98
C ALA A 19 -16.50 -20.75 16.32
N PRO A 20 -16.67 -20.10 15.15
CA PRO A 20 -15.54 -19.62 14.37
C PRO A 20 -14.67 -18.80 15.32
N ASP A 21 -13.45 -19.27 15.60
CA ASP A 21 -12.64 -18.76 16.69
C ASP A 21 -12.39 -17.27 16.45
N ILE A 22 -13.26 -16.44 17.04
CA ILE A 22 -13.35 -15.00 16.78
C ILE A 22 -12.01 -14.38 17.16
N LYS A 23 -11.35 -14.94 18.19
CA LYS A 23 -10.00 -14.55 18.60
C LYS A 23 -8.97 -14.87 17.50
N ALA A 24 -9.00 -16.06 16.91
CA ALA A 24 -8.10 -16.40 15.79
C ALA A 24 -8.35 -15.56 14.52
N LEU A 25 -9.60 -15.17 14.26
CA LEU A 25 -9.95 -14.25 13.16
C LEU A 25 -9.46 -12.83 13.42
N LEU A 26 -9.67 -12.32 14.64
CA LEU A 26 -9.16 -11.01 15.08
C LEU A 26 -7.63 -10.99 15.08
N GLU A 27 -6.97 -12.08 15.46
CA GLU A 27 -5.51 -12.19 15.42
C GLU A 27 -4.98 -12.17 13.97
N LYS A 28 -5.64 -12.86 13.04
CA LYS A 28 -5.31 -12.77 11.60
C LYS A 28 -5.52 -11.36 11.06
N ALA A 29 -6.62 -10.70 11.43
CA ALA A 29 -6.90 -9.32 11.02
C ALA A 29 -5.85 -8.34 11.57
N ALA A 30 -5.43 -8.50 12.83
CA ALA A 30 -4.36 -7.75 13.46
C ALA A 30 -3.00 -7.98 12.77
N LYS A 31 -2.68 -9.23 12.39
CA LYS A 31 -1.48 -9.55 11.60
C LYS A 31 -1.49 -8.86 10.24
N VAL A 32 -2.64 -8.81 9.55
CA VAL A 32 -2.76 -8.07 8.27
C VAL A 32 -2.57 -6.57 8.48
N LYS A 33 -3.16 -5.98 9.52
CA LYS A 33 -2.96 -4.57 9.91
C LYS A 33 -1.47 -4.27 10.18
N GLY A 34 -0.79 -5.15 10.90
CA GLY A 34 0.65 -5.05 11.17
C GLY A 34 1.52 -5.15 9.92
N ALA A 35 1.19 -6.06 8.99
CA ALA A 35 1.89 -6.19 7.72
C ALA A 35 1.75 -4.93 6.85
N VAL A 36 0.55 -4.34 6.81
CA VAL A 36 0.29 -3.05 6.15
C VAL A 36 1.15 -1.93 6.77
N LYS A 37 1.17 -1.83 8.10
CA LYS A 37 1.97 -0.84 8.82
C LYS A 37 3.46 -0.97 8.51
N ARG A 38 4.01 -2.19 8.55
CA ARG A 38 5.42 -2.43 8.21
C ARG A 38 5.75 -2.04 6.77
N LYS A 39 4.87 -2.34 5.82
CA LYS A 39 5.03 -1.97 4.41
C LYS A 39 5.04 -0.44 4.22
N LEU A 40 4.16 0.27 4.94
CA LEU A 40 4.14 1.75 4.97
C LEU A 40 5.45 2.32 5.53
N ILE A 41 5.91 1.83 6.68
CA ILE A 41 7.17 2.28 7.30
C ILE A 41 8.36 2.03 6.34
N LEU A 42 8.45 0.84 5.76
CA LEU A 42 9.51 0.51 4.81
C LEU A 42 9.49 1.45 3.60
N SER A 43 8.30 1.79 3.10
CA SER A 43 8.15 2.73 1.99
C SER A 43 8.65 4.12 2.37
N TYR A 44 8.34 4.61 3.57
CA TYR A 44 8.83 5.90 4.08
C TYR A 44 10.36 5.92 4.21
N VAL A 45 10.96 4.86 4.75
CA VAL A 45 12.42 4.74 4.85
C VAL A 45 13.07 4.77 3.47
N LEU A 46 12.51 4.05 2.49
CA LEU A 46 13.00 4.05 1.12
C LEU A 46 12.90 5.45 0.48
N LEU A 47 11.80 6.15 0.70
CA LEU A 47 11.57 7.48 0.18
C LEU A 47 12.60 8.48 0.73
N ILE A 48 12.82 8.47 2.04
CA ILE A 48 13.80 9.33 2.70
C ILE A 48 15.22 9.02 2.18
N ALA A 49 15.58 7.74 2.07
CA ALA A 49 16.87 7.34 1.52
C ALA A 49 17.06 7.83 0.08
N THR A 50 16.00 7.80 -0.73
CA THR A 50 16.03 8.29 -2.12
C THR A 50 16.23 9.81 -2.18
N ILE A 51 15.60 10.59 -1.29
CA ILE A 51 15.85 12.04 -1.17
C ILE A 51 17.29 12.28 -0.76
N PHE A 52 17.79 11.61 0.28
CA PHE A 52 19.16 11.79 0.74
C PHE A 52 20.16 11.49 -0.37
N TRP A 53 19.94 10.43 -1.14
CA TRP A 53 20.73 10.11 -2.31
C TRP A 53 20.68 11.21 -3.38
N ALA A 54 19.49 11.69 -3.72
CA ALA A 54 19.33 12.78 -4.70
C ALA A 54 20.02 14.08 -4.22
N CYS A 55 19.83 14.46 -2.96
CA CYS A 55 20.49 15.61 -2.35
C CYS A 55 22.01 15.45 -2.30
N TYR A 56 22.52 14.25 -2.01
CA TYR A 56 23.94 13.95 -2.03
C TYR A 56 24.54 14.17 -3.41
N ILE A 57 23.89 13.67 -4.47
CA ILE A 57 24.36 13.88 -5.84
C ILE A 57 24.32 15.37 -6.20
N VAL A 58 23.25 16.09 -5.85
CA VAL A 58 23.15 17.54 -6.09
C VAL A 58 24.26 18.32 -5.38
N ALA A 59 24.54 18.01 -4.11
CA ALA A 59 25.61 18.66 -3.35
C ALA A 59 27.00 18.42 -3.98
N MET A 60 27.23 17.22 -4.52
CA MET A 60 28.49 16.87 -5.18
C MET A 60 28.61 17.47 -6.58
N SER A 61 27.50 17.62 -7.32
CA SER A 61 27.48 18.07 -8.72
C SER A 61 27.55 19.60 -8.87
N ARG A 62 27.23 20.38 -7.82
CA ARG A 62 27.13 21.86 -7.85
C ARG A 62 26.36 22.38 -9.08
N PRO A 63 25.07 22.02 -9.22
CA PRO A 63 24.29 22.38 -10.39
C PRO A 63 24.21 23.90 -10.55
N LYS A 64 24.41 24.36 -11.79
CA LYS A 64 24.29 25.77 -12.18
C LYS A 64 22.93 26.03 -12.84
N MET A 65 22.23 25.01 -13.31
CA MET A 65 20.93 25.16 -13.96
C MET A 65 19.76 25.24 -12.97
N ILE A 66 18.81 26.13 -13.27
CA ILE A 66 17.56 26.30 -12.51
C ILE A 66 16.67 25.04 -12.61
N THR A 67 16.77 24.29 -13.72
CA THR A 67 16.00 23.06 -13.96
C THR A 67 16.26 21.99 -12.90
N THR A 68 17.49 21.89 -12.37
CA THR A 68 17.84 20.95 -11.30
C THR A 68 17.17 21.30 -9.99
N TRP A 69 17.11 22.59 -9.63
CA TRP A 69 16.40 23.06 -8.45
C TRP A 69 14.89 22.82 -8.55
N ILE A 70 14.31 23.04 -9.74
CA ILE A 70 12.90 22.73 -10.02
C ILE A 70 12.65 21.21 -9.91
N GLY A 71 13.55 20.37 -10.42
CA GLY A 71 13.45 18.92 -10.34
C GLY A 71 13.48 18.40 -8.91
N VAL A 72 14.38 18.91 -8.07
CA VAL A 72 14.45 18.60 -6.64
C VAL A 72 13.20 19.07 -5.92
N ALA A 73 12.71 20.29 -6.20
CA ALA A 73 11.48 20.81 -5.61
C ALA A 73 10.26 19.94 -5.97
N LEU A 74 10.15 19.49 -7.23
CA LEU A 74 9.12 18.55 -7.70
C LEU A 74 9.19 17.21 -6.97
N ALA A 75 10.39 16.66 -6.77
CA ALA A 75 10.59 15.42 -6.04
C ALA A 75 10.17 15.54 -4.56
N ILE A 76 10.54 16.65 -3.90
CA ILE A 76 10.10 16.95 -2.52
C ILE A 76 8.57 17.10 -2.47
N MET A 77 7.98 17.82 -3.42
CA MET A 77 6.52 18.00 -3.49
C MET A 77 5.77 16.67 -3.69
N ALA A 78 6.28 15.78 -4.54
CA ALA A 78 5.72 14.43 -4.71
C ALA A 78 5.66 13.67 -3.38
N ILE A 79 6.71 13.80 -2.57
CA ILE A 79 6.85 13.12 -1.30
C ILE A 79 5.92 13.73 -0.25
N LEU A 80 5.81 15.05 -0.19
CA LEU A 80 4.85 15.75 0.68
C LEU A 80 3.40 15.35 0.37
N LEU A 81 3.03 15.25 -0.91
CA LEU A 81 1.70 14.78 -1.33
C LEU A 81 1.42 13.35 -0.87
N TYR A 82 2.39 12.46 -1.02
CA TYR A 82 2.28 11.09 -0.52
C TYR A 82 2.10 11.08 1.00
N LEU A 83 2.95 11.77 1.75
CA LEU A 83 2.90 11.86 3.22
C LEU A 83 1.58 12.41 3.74
N ALA A 84 1.12 13.54 3.21
CA ALA A 84 -0.12 14.18 3.62
C ALA A 84 -1.31 13.25 3.41
N SER A 85 -1.32 12.52 2.29
CA SER A 85 -2.39 11.59 1.96
C SER A 85 -2.35 10.30 2.79
N SER A 86 -1.17 9.79 3.13
CA SER A 86 -1.03 8.61 3.98
C SER A 86 -1.15 8.90 5.48
N ALA A 87 -1.07 10.17 5.90
CA ALA A 87 -1.21 10.57 7.30
C ALA A 87 -2.52 10.09 7.93
N GLY A 88 -3.64 10.20 7.20
CA GLY A 88 -4.96 9.74 7.68
C GLY A 88 -5.06 8.22 7.84
N LEU A 89 -4.30 7.45 7.05
CA LEU A 89 -4.23 5.99 7.14
C LEU A 89 -3.30 5.56 8.28
N ILE A 90 -2.19 6.26 8.46
CA ILE A 90 -1.27 6.07 9.59
C ILE A 90 -1.97 6.36 10.91
N LYS A 91 -2.68 7.49 11.04
CA LYS A 91 -3.41 7.82 12.28
C LYS A 91 -4.38 6.70 12.67
N GLN A 92 -5.12 6.14 11.71
CA GLN A 92 -6.07 5.04 11.94
C GLN A 92 -5.38 3.68 12.22
N LEU A 93 -4.23 3.43 11.60
CA LEU A 93 -3.45 2.21 11.84
C LEU A 93 -2.70 2.23 13.18
N PHE A 94 -2.31 3.41 13.68
CA PHE A 94 -1.50 3.61 14.88
C PHE A 94 -2.29 4.09 16.09
N ALA A 95 -3.57 4.44 15.96
CA ALA A 95 -4.46 4.64 17.09
C ALA A 95 -4.50 3.36 17.94
N LYS A 96 -3.85 3.42 19.11
CA LYS A 96 -3.89 2.39 20.16
C LYS A 96 -5.30 2.37 20.76
N GLY A 97 -5.84 1.17 20.97
CA GLY A 97 -7.08 0.99 21.76
C GLY A 97 -8.23 0.35 21.01
N GLN A 98 -8.01 -0.77 20.31
CA GLN A 98 -9.12 -1.59 19.77
C GLN A 98 -9.13 -3.02 20.32
N GLU A 99 -8.55 -3.24 21.49
CA GLU A 99 -8.52 -4.58 22.11
C GLU A 99 -9.89 -5.01 22.67
N GLU A 100 -10.88 -4.11 22.73
CA GLU A 100 -12.25 -4.39 23.21
C GLU A 100 -13.35 -3.84 22.28
N VAL A 101 -13.05 -3.66 20.99
CA VAL A 101 -14.02 -3.10 20.04
C VAL A 101 -14.94 -4.19 19.52
N PRO A 102 -16.29 -4.01 19.55
CA PRO A 102 -17.23 -5.00 19.03
C PRO A 102 -16.93 -5.36 17.57
N VAL A 103 -17.17 -6.62 17.20
CA VAL A 103 -16.79 -7.19 15.90
C VAL A 103 -17.30 -6.37 14.71
N GLN A 104 -18.49 -5.74 14.83
CA GLN A 104 -19.02 -4.84 13.81
C GLN A 104 -18.19 -3.55 13.61
N GLU A 105 -17.73 -2.92 14.69
CA GLU A 105 -16.86 -1.75 14.59
C GLU A 105 -15.47 -2.10 14.04
N TYR A 106 -14.98 -3.31 14.33
CA TYR A 106 -13.73 -3.81 13.76
C TYR A 106 -13.84 -4.01 12.24
N LEU A 107 -14.97 -4.56 11.77
CA LEU A 107 -15.28 -4.72 10.36
C LEU A 107 -15.35 -3.36 9.65
N GLN A 108 -16.06 -2.37 10.21
CA GLN A 108 -16.12 -1.02 9.65
C GLN A 108 -14.73 -0.38 9.53
N ASN A 109 -13.87 -0.55 10.54
CA ASN A 109 -12.49 -0.05 10.47
C ASN A 109 -11.67 -0.74 9.37
N MET A 110 -11.82 -2.05 9.17
CA MET A 110 -11.15 -2.76 8.07
C MET A 110 -11.65 -2.29 6.69
N LEU A 111 -12.94 -2.02 6.54
CA LEU A 111 -13.53 -1.48 5.31
C LEU A 111 -12.96 -0.08 5.00
N GLN A 112 -12.91 0.82 5.98
CA GLN A 112 -12.32 2.15 5.82
C GLN A 112 -10.82 2.10 5.47
N ILE A 113 -10.06 1.18 6.08
CA ILE A 113 -8.65 0.96 5.76
C ILE A 113 -8.50 0.51 4.30
N ARG A 114 -9.38 -0.40 3.82
CA ARG A 114 -9.37 -0.88 2.43
C ARG A 114 -9.64 0.26 1.44
N GLU A 115 -10.65 1.08 1.68
CA GLU A 115 -10.96 2.22 0.80
C GLU A 115 -9.83 3.24 0.73
N LYS A 116 -9.29 3.65 1.88
CA LYS A 116 -8.14 4.58 1.92
C LYS A 116 -6.91 4.00 1.23
N GLN A 117 -6.64 2.70 1.35
CA GLN A 117 -5.55 2.05 0.63
C GLN A 117 -5.77 2.07 -0.88
N ARG A 118 -6.99 1.81 -1.34
CA ARG A 118 -7.36 1.84 -2.75
C ARG A 118 -7.20 3.25 -3.32
N TYR A 119 -7.61 4.27 -2.58
CA TYR A 119 -7.43 5.68 -2.96
C TYR A 119 -5.94 6.06 -3.07
N LEU A 120 -5.13 5.73 -2.05
CA LEU A 120 -3.68 5.92 -2.10
C LEU A 120 -3.01 5.19 -3.27
N GLN A 121 -3.37 3.92 -3.48
CA GLN A 121 -2.75 3.10 -4.53
C GLN A 121 -3.16 3.49 -5.94
N ARG A 122 -4.40 3.93 -6.16
CA ARG A 122 -4.89 4.28 -7.51
C ARG A 122 -4.65 5.74 -7.87
N GLY A 123 -4.88 6.67 -6.96
CA GLY A 123 -4.76 8.11 -7.23
C GLY A 123 -3.38 8.65 -6.88
N ILE A 124 -3.07 8.67 -5.58
CA ILE A 124 -1.88 9.37 -5.06
C ILE A 124 -0.58 8.75 -5.54
N LEU A 125 -0.48 7.42 -5.60
CA LEU A 125 0.70 6.75 -6.14
C LEU A 125 0.94 7.07 -7.63
N ASN A 126 -0.12 7.33 -8.42
CA ASN A 126 0.04 7.78 -9.80
C ASN A 126 0.64 9.18 -9.85
N ALA A 127 0.05 10.12 -9.10
CA ALA A 127 0.51 11.50 -9.04
C ALA A 127 1.97 11.55 -8.55
N TYR A 128 2.29 10.84 -7.47
CA TYR A 128 3.65 10.71 -6.95
C TYR A 128 4.64 10.24 -8.02
N PHE A 129 4.33 9.16 -8.75
CA PHE A 129 5.22 8.63 -9.78
C PHE A 129 5.44 9.61 -10.93
N ILE A 130 4.36 10.26 -11.40
CA ILE A 130 4.44 11.25 -12.48
C ILE A 130 5.32 12.42 -12.04
N LEU A 131 5.06 13.00 -10.86
CA LEU A 131 5.87 14.12 -10.35
C LEU A 131 7.33 13.71 -10.16
N LEU A 132 7.59 12.51 -9.65
CA LEU A 132 8.94 12.05 -9.38
C LEU A 132 9.72 11.74 -10.66
N PHE A 133 9.08 11.10 -11.66
CA PHE A 133 9.71 10.89 -12.97
C PHE A 133 9.95 12.21 -13.70
N SER A 134 9.01 13.16 -13.64
CA SER A 134 9.19 14.50 -14.20
C SER A 134 10.33 15.25 -13.51
N GLY A 135 10.42 15.18 -12.17
CA GLY A 135 11.51 15.77 -11.41
C GLY A 135 12.87 15.14 -11.75
N LEU A 136 12.92 13.81 -11.89
CA LEU A 136 14.11 13.07 -12.29
C LEU A 136 14.54 13.38 -13.73
N ALA A 137 13.58 13.49 -14.65
CA ALA A 137 13.84 13.87 -16.04
C ALA A 137 14.44 15.29 -16.10
N LEU A 138 13.84 16.26 -15.38
CA LEU A 138 14.37 17.62 -15.30
C LEU A 138 15.79 17.66 -14.70
N TYR A 139 16.04 16.86 -13.66
CA TYR A 139 17.35 16.71 -13.04
C TYR A 139 18.39 16.14 -14.04
N MET A 140 18.00 15.15 -14.83
CA MET A 140 18.90 14.51 -15.78
C MET A 140 19.32 15.43 -16.94
N ILE A 141 18.57 16.50 -17.26
CA ILE A 141 18.90 17.43 -18.36
C ILE A 141 20.30 18.01 -18.18
N GLU A 142 20.64 18.48 -16.97
CA GLU A 142 21.94 19.09 -16.71
C GLU A 142 23.07 18.07 -16.86
N TYR A 143 22.89 16.86 -16.33
CA TYR A 143 23.90 15.79 -16.42
C TYR A 143 24.10 15.27 -17.85
N THR A 144 23.01 15.19 -18.62
CA THR A 144 23.05 14.68 -20.00
C THR A 144 23.45 15.75 -21.02
N SER A 145 23.44 17.03 -20.65
CA SER A 145 23.92 18.12 -21.52
C SER A 145 25.41 18.03 -21.86
N HIS A 146 26.19 17.32 -21.05
CA HIS A 146 27.63 17.11 -21.25
C HIS A 146 27.96 15.78 -21.95
N LEU A 147 26.95 14.96 -22.25
CA LEU A 147 27.11 13.61 -22.83
C LEU A 147 26.67 13.59 -24.30
N SER A 148 27.12 12.58 -25.04
CA SER A 148 26.68 12.35 -26.41
C SER A 148 25.17 12.08 -26.45
N ILE A 149 24.50 12.52 -27.53
CA ILE A 149 23.05 12.32 -27.73
C ILE A 149 22.68 10.82 -27.63
N THR A 150 23.52 9.94 -28.18
CA THR A 150 23.34 8.48 -28.11
C THR A 150 23.39 7.95 -26.67
N THR A 151 24.33 8.43 -25.86
CA THR A 151 24.44 8.03 -24.44
C THR A 151 23.24 8.56 -23.65
N THR A 152 22.84 9.80 -23.90
CA THR A 152 21.66 10.41 -23.28
C THR A 152 20.39 9.60 -23.58
N LEU A 153 20.18 9.22 -24.84
CA LEU A 153 19.02 8.41 -25.23
C LEU A 153 19.01 7.03 -24.54
N MET A 154 20.17 6.38 -24.41
CA MET A 154 20.28 5.11 -23.69
C MET A 154 19.92 5.24 -22.21
N ILE A 155 20.41 6.28 -21.52
CA ILE A 155 20.15 6.47 -20.09
C ILE A 155 18.66 6.77 -19.86
N TYR A 156 18.09 7.72 -20.61
CA TYR A 156 16.65 8.03 -20.51
C TYR A 156 15.77 6.82 -20.87
N GLY A 157 16.16 6.06 -21.90
CA GLY A 157 15.49 4.83 -22.29
C GLY A 157 15.51 3.79 -21.17
N ALA A 158 16.68 3.52 -20.59
CA ALA A 158 16.84 2.56 -19.50
C ALA A 158 16.00 2.94 -18.26
N VAL A 159 16.05 4.22 -17.85
CA VAL A 159 15.26 4.73 -16.71
C VAL A 159 13.76 4.63 -16.98
N THR A 160 13.32 4.94 -18.20
CA THR A 160 11.91 4.85 -18.59
C THR A 160 11.43 3.40 -18.63
N VAL A 161 12.19 2.49 -19.24
CA VAL A 161 11.87 1.05 -19.28
C VAL A 161 11.82 0.48 -17.87
N TRP A 162 12.77 0.83 -17.01
CA TRP A 162 12.76 0.44 -15.60
C TRP A 162 11.52 0.95 -14.87
N GLY A 163 11.14 2.20 -15.11
CA GLY A 163 9.89 2.80 -14.60
C GLY A 163 8.64 2.04 -15.04
N LEU A 164 8.55 1.72 -16.33
CA LEU A 164 7.42 0.98 -16.91
C LEU A 164 7.31 -0.43 -16.31
N ILE A 165 8.43 -1.15 -16.13
CA ILE A 165 8.45 -2.47 -15.49
C ILE A 165 7.92 -2.37 -14.04
N ASN A 166 8.40 -1.39 -13.28
CA ASN A 166 7.92 -1.15 -11.91
C ASN A 166 6.42 -0.82 -11.88
N TRP A 167 5.96 -0.01 -12.83
CA TRP A 167 4.57 0.42 -12.93
C TRP A 167 3.61 -0.70 -13.36
N PHE A 168 3.96 -1.48 -14.37
CA PHE A 168 3.04 -2.49 -14.92
C PHE A 168 3.11 -3.82 -14.18
N TYR A 169 4.31 -4.28 -13.81
CA TYR A 169 4.48 -5.62 -13.26
C TYR A 169 4.37 -5.63 -11.73
N PHE A 170 5.26 -4.90 -11.05
CA PHE A 170 5.34 -4.92 -9.60
C PHE A 170 4.10 -4.34 -8.94
N ARG A 171 3.59 -3.22 -9.47
CA ARG A 171 2.41 -2.56 -8.90
C ARG A 171 1.15 -3.40 -9.03
N LYS A 172 0.81 -3.92 -10.24
CA LYS A 172 -0.41 -4.72 -10.43
C LYS A 172 -0.41 -5.94 -9.51
N LYS A 173 0.72 -6.63 -9.43
CA LYS A 173 0.90 -7.81 -8.56
C LYS A 173 0.79 -7.46 -7.07
N ALA A 174 1.36 -6.33 -6.65
CA ALA A 174 1.28 -5.86 -5.26
C ALA A 174 -0.13 -5.45 -4.85
N ILE A 175 -0.90 -4.81 -5.73
CA ILE A 175 -2.30 -4.42 -5.49
C ILE A 175 -3.18 -5.67 -5.40
N ALA A 176 -3.06 -6.59 -6.36
CA ALA A 176 -3.86 -7.82 -6.38
C ALA A 176 -3.66 -8.67 -5.12
N LYS A 177 -2.41 -8.87 -4.69
CA LYS A 177 -2.09 -9.63 -3.47
C LYS A 177 -2.66 -8.97 -2.21
N GLN A 178 -2.67 -7.64 -2.16
CA GLN A 178 -3.15 -6.88 -1.02
C GLN A 178 -4.68 -6.86 -0.95
N GLU A 179 -5.38 -6.71 -2.08
CA GLU A 179 -6.84 -6.83 -2.16
C GLU A 179 -7.33 -8.24 -1.83
N GLN A 180 -6.64 -9.28 -2.29
CA GLN A 180 -7.03 -10.67 -2.01
C GLN A 180 -6.89 -10.99 -0.51
N SER A 181 -5.81 -10.54 0.13
CA SER A 181 -5.57 -10.68 1.57
C SER A 181 -6.65 -9.99 2.41
N LEU A 182 -6.95 -8.72 2.11
CA LEU A 182 -7.97 -7.96 2.83
C LEU A 182 -9.39 -8.50 2.57
N GLY A 183 -9.71 -8.83 1.32
CA GLY A 183 -11.01 -9.38 0.94
C GLY A 183 -11.31 -10.71 1.62
N ALA A 184 -10.31 -11.59 1.73
CA ALA A 184 -10.47 -12.88 2.41
C ALA A 184 -10.73 -12.73 3.92
N VAL A 185 -10.17 -11.70 4.57
CA VAL A 185 -10.43 -11.42 5.99
C VAL A 185 -11.81 -10.79 6.18
N ILE A 186 -12.18 -9.82 5.34
CA ILE A 186 -13.49 -9.14 5.39
C ILE A 186 -14.63 -10.14 5.17
N SER A 187 -14.54 -10.98 4.12
CA SER A 187 -15.58 -11.97 3.81
C SER A 187 -15.79 -12.99 4.94
N LYS A 188 -14.71 -13.36 5.65
CA LYS A 188 -14.82 -14.25 6.82
C LYS A 188 -15.48 -13.55 8.01
N LEU A 189 -15.18 -12.27 8.24
CA LEU A 189 -15.82 -11.50 9.31
C LEU A 189 -17.32 -11.27 9.03
N GLU A 190 -17.69 -11.00 7.78
CA GLU A 190 -19.09 -10.86 7.35
C GLU A 190 -19.89 -12.16 7.56
N ALA A 191 -19.30 -13.31 7.20
CA ALA A 191 -19.94 -14.62 7.39
C ALA A 191 -20.24 -14.92 8.87
N VAL A 192 -19.31 -14.58 9.79
CA VAL A 192 -19.51 -14.78 11.23
C VAL A 192 -20.61 -13.88 11.78
N ILE A 193 -20.65 -12.59 11.38
CA ILE A 193 -21.69 -11.66 11.83
C ILE A 193 -23.08 -12.09 11.34
N ALA A 194 -23.18 -12.65 10.13
CA ALA A 194 -24.43 -13.18 9.59
C ALA A 194 -24.93 -14.39 10.39
N ASP A 195 -24.02 -15.32 10.74
CA ASP A 195 -24.32 -16.53 11.53
C ASP A 195 -24.69 -16.23 13.00
N THR A 196 -24.30 -15.07 13.53
CA THR A 196 -24.65 -14.65 14.90
C THR A 196 -25.99 -13.87 14.97
N LYS A 197 -26.60 -13.58 13.83
CA LYS A 197 -27.86 -12.82 13.72
C LYS A 197 -29.11 -13.69 13.54
N ASP A 198 -28.94 -14.97 13.21
CA ASP A 198 -29.97 -16.01 13.17
C ASP A 198 -30.04 -16.78 14.49
#